data_AF-A0A921B8Z8-F1
#
_entry.id   AF-A0A921B8Z8-F1
#
_cell.length_a   1.000
_cell.length_b   1.000
_cell.length_c   1.000
_cell.angle_alpha   90.00
_cell.angle_beta   90.00
_cell.angle_gamma   90.00
#
_symmetry.space_group_name_H-M   'P 1'
#
loop_
_entity.id
_entity.type
_entity.pdbx_description
1 polymer ?
#
loop_
_entity_poly.entity_id
_entity_poly.type
_entity_poly.pdbx_seq_one_letter_code
_entity_poly.pdbx_strand_id
1 'polypeptide(L)'
;MVSFPYTKYMNSIIRVNQSAALVITSAKKAKELGIPTSKWIFMHGAGCIKDIWNITERENLYSSPAIRKCAEAIFSKAGVSIRCFFL
;
A
#
# COMPACT_ATOMS: atom_id res chain seq x y z
N MET A 1 16.59 18.38 -18.43
CA MET A 1 16.87 17.55 -17.23
C MET A 1 15.83 17.92 -16.17
N VAL A 2 15.23 16.95 -15.47
CA VAL A 2 14.14 17.21 -14.49
C VAL A 2 14.69 17.25 -13.07
N SER A 3 15.31 16.16 -12.62
CA SER A 3 16.00 16.08 -11.32
C SER A 3 17.13 15.07 -11.43
N PHE A 4 18.33 15.37 -10.93
CA PHE A 4 19.41 14.38 -10.87
C PHE A 4 19.09 13.30 -9.83
N PRO A 5 19.26 11.99 -10.10
CA PRO A 5 19.82 11.35 -11.30
C PRO A 5 18.77 10.89 -12.34
N TYR A 6 17.52 11.32 -12.24
CA TYR A 6 16.41 10.81 -13.03
C TYR A 6 16.14 11.62 -14.32
N THR A 7 16.28 10.98 -15.49
CA THR A 7 15.89 11.51 -16.81
C THR A 7 14.38 11.76 -16.92
N LYS A 8 13.95 12.46 -17.98
CA LYS A 8 12.54 12.86 -18.18
C LYS A 8 11.56 11.68 -18.06
N TYR A 9 11.90 10.50 -18.59
CA TYR A 9 11.01 9.34 -18.59
C TYR A 9 10.99 8.57 -17.25
N MET A 10 11.90 8.86 -16.32
CA MET A 10 11.87 8.30 -14.96
C MET A 10 11.09 9.19 -13.97
N ASN A 11 10.57 10.34 -14.41
CA ASN A 11 9.80 11.25 -13.58
C ASN A 11 8.32 11.20 -13.96
N SER A 12 7.43 11.17 -12.97
CA SER A 12 5.98 11.13 -13.18
C SER A 12 5.43 12.44 -13.74
N ILE A 13 4.39 12.34 -14.58
CA ILE A 13 3.56 13.48 -15.00
C ILE A 13 2.31 13.49 -14.11
N ILE A 14 2.30 14.37 -13.11
CA ILE A 14 1.28 14.35 -12.04
C ILE A 14 -0.11 14.87 -12.47
N ARG A 15 -0.21 15.56 -13.61
CA ARG A 15 -1.46 16.15 -14.08
C ARG A 15 -2.29 15.12 -14.85
N VAL A 16 -3.15 14.41 -14.12
CA VAL A 16 -4.13 13.46 -14.66
C VAL A 16 -5.50 13.72 -14.05
N ASN A 17 -6.57 13.45 -14.80
CA ASN A 17 -7.94 13.39 -14.26
C ASN A 17 -8.28 11.92 -14.00
N GLN A 18 -8.27 11.49 -12.74
CA GLN A 18 -8.52 10.10 -12.34
C GLN A 18 -9.38 10.03 -11.07
N SER A 19 -10.19 8.97 -10.95
CA SER A 19 -10.94 8.63 -9.74
C SER A 19 -10.94 7.12 -9.50
N ALA A 20 -11.07 6.72 -8.24
CA ALA A 20 -11.19 5.33 -7.83
C ALA A 20 -12.11 5.22 -6.61
N ALA A 21 -12.81 4.10 -6.48
CA ALA A 21 -13.67 3.80 -5.35
C ALA A 21 -13.53 2.34 -4.94
N LEU A 22 -13.60 2.09 -3.63
CA LEU A 22 -13.65 0.75 -3.04
C LEU A 22 -14.90 0.67 -2.17
N VAL A 23 -15.67 -0.41 -2.34
CA VAL A 23 -16.84 -0.69 -1.51
C VAL A 23 -16.44 -1.75 -0.48
N ILE A 24 -16.42 -1.35 0.78
CA ILE A 24 -16.12 -2.25 1.90
C ILE A 24 -17.41 -2.52 2.65
N THR A 25 -17.69 -3.78 2.93
CA THR A 25 -18.89 -4.19 3.66
C THR A 25 -18.63 -5.47 4.46
N SER A 26 -19.54 -5.78 5.38
CA SER A 26 -19.49 -7.06 6.08
C SER A 26 -19.96 -8.19 5.18
N ALA A 27 -19.45 -9.40 5.40
CA ALA A 27 -19.92 -10.59 4.69
C ALA A 27 -21.44 -10.79 4.83
N LYS A 28 -22.02 -10.49 6.00
CA LYS A 28 -23.48 -10.54 6.22
C LYS A 28 -24.21 -9.61 5.25
N LYS A 29 -23.79 -8.35 5.17
CA LYS A 29 -24.46 -7.37 4.32
C LYS A 29 -24.28 -7.68 2.84
N ALA A 30 -23.12 -8.19 2.44
CA ALA A 30 -22.90 -8.66 1.08
C ALA A 30 -23.86 -9.80 0.67
N LYS A 31 -24.18 -10.73 1.59
CA LYS A 31 -25.20 -11.77 1.36
C LYS A 31 -26.61 -11.19 1.21
N GLU A 32 -27.00 -10.28 2.11
CA GLU A 32 -28.32 -9.61 2.05
C GLU A 32 -28.53 -8.87 0.73
N LEU A 33 -27.46 -8.28 0.19
CA LEU A 33 -27.47 -7.57 -1.09
C LEU A 33 -27.29 -8.50 -2.32
N GLY A 34 -27.19 -9.82 -2.12
CA GLY A 34 -27.05 -10.79 -3.21
C GLY A 34 -25.72 -10.72 -3.97
N ILE A 35 -24.65 -10.20 -3.36
CA ILE A 35 -23.34 -10.08 -4.02
C ILE A 35 -22.68 -11.48 -4.10
N PRO A 36 -22.34 -11.98 -5.31
CA PRO A 36 -21.70 -13.30 -5.46
C PRO A 36 -20.41 -13.42 -4.65
N THR A 37 -20.26 -14.52 -3.89
CA THR A 37 -19.07 -14.78 -3.06
C THR A 37 -17.78 -14.87 -3.87
N SER A 38 -17.86 -15.23 -5.16
CA SER A 38 -16.73 -15.21 -6.09
C SER A 38 -16.12 -13.82 -6.32
N LYS A 39 -16.84 -12.74 -5.98
CA LYS A 39 -16.35 -11.36 -6.07
C LYS A 39 -15.77 -10.84 -4.76
N TRP A 40 -15.85 -11.60 -3.68
CA TRP A 40 -15.43 -11.13 -2.36
C TRP A 40 -13.93 -11.24 -2.21
N ILE A 41 -13.32 -10.15 -1.75
CA ILE A 41 -11.90 -10.10 -1.41
C ILE A 41 -11.80 -9.75 0.07
N PHE A 42 -11.13 -10.60 0.84
CA PHE A 42 -10.89 -10.37 2.25
C PHE A 42 -9.53 -9.71 2.45
N MET A 43 -9.53 -8.53 3.09
CA MET A 43 -8.31 -7.84 3.46
C MET A 43 -7.74 -8.47 4.74
N HIS A 44 -6.64 -9.22 4.61
CA HIS A 44 -6.01 -9.96 5.71
C HIS A 44 -5.22 -9.08 6.68
N GLY A 45 -4.83 -7.88 6.25
CA GLY A 45 -4.09 -6.93 7.09
C GLY A 45 -4.00 -5.56 6.44
N ALA A 46 -3.89 -4.54 7.28
CA ALA A 46 -3.58 -3.18 6.89
C ALA A 46 -2.71 -2.55 7.98
N GLY A 47 -1.79 -1.69 7.57
CA GLY A 47 -0.88 -0.98 8.45
C GLY A 47 -0.55 0.38 7.86
N CYS A 48 -0.44 1.38 8.74
CA CYS A 48 -0.02 2.72 8.38
C CYS A 48 0.98 3.18 9.42
N ILE A 49 2.22 3.38 8.98
CA ILE A 49 3.31 3.90 9.81
C ILE A 49 3.91 5.08 9.05
N LYS A 50 4.25 6.14 9.77
CA LYS A 50 4.83 7.35 9.21
C LYS A 50 6.30 7.45 9.58
N ASP A 51 7.13 7.83 8.61
CA ASP A 51 8.49 8.30 8.91
C ASP A 51 8.46 9.70 9.53
N ILE A 52 9.65 10.16 9.92
CA ILE A 52 9.89 11.55 10.28
C ILE A 52 9.51 12.45 9.10
N TRP A 53 8.68 13.43 9.41
CA TRP A 53 8.11 14.36 8.43
C TRP A 53 9.19 15.25 7.81
N ASN A 54 10.04 15.85 8.66
CA ASN A 54 11.13 16.70 8.22
C ASN A 54 12.29 15.85 7.71
N ILE A 55 12.64 16.05 6.44
CA ILE A 55 13.70 15.27 5.78
C ILE A 55 15.07 15.49 6.45
N THR A 56 15.32 16.70 6.95
CA THR A 56 16.57 17.08 7.63
C THR A 56 16.78 16.38 8.97
N GLU A 57 15.71 15.85 9.56
CA GLU A 57 15.75 15.13 10.84
C GLU A 57 15.88 13.61 10.64
N ARG A 58 15.90 13.13 9.39
CA ARG A 58 16.10 11.70 9.11
C ARG A 58 17.55 11.33 9.28
N GLU A 59 17.78 10.15 9.87
CA GLU A 59 19.12 9.57 10.02
C GLU A 59 19.84 9.40 8.67
N ASN A 60 19.11 9.03 7.63
CA ASN A 60 19.61 8.94 6.27
C ASN A 60 18.48 9.15 5.23
N LEU A 61 18.88 9.36 3.97
CA LEU A 61 17.96 9.68 2.87
C LEU A 61 17.71 8.52 1.89
N TYR A 62 18.35 7.37 2.10
CA TYR A 62 18.24 6.21 1.20
C TYR A 62 17.34 5.09 1.76
N SER A 63 16.87 5.21 3.01
CA SER A 63 16.04 4.19 3.65
C SER A 63 14.85 4.77 4.42
N SER A 64 13.88 3.90 4.71
CA SER A 64 12.69 4.20 5.51
C SER A 64 12.47 3.08 6.54
N PRO A 65 12.80 3.33 7.83
CA PRO A 65 12.49 2.39 8.89
C PRO A 65 10.98 2.16 9.05
N ALA A 66 10.15 3.19 8.80
CA ALA A 66 8.69 3.08 8.88
C ALA A 66 8.13 2.07 7.87
N ILE A 67 8.58 2.10 6.61
CA ILE A 67 8.14 1.15 5.58
C ILE A 67 8.51 -0.28 5.98
N ARG A 68 9.75 -0.50 6.42
CA ARG A 68 10.23 -1.83 6.84
C ARG A 68 9.39 -2.40 7.99
N LYS A 69 9.21 -1.62 9.06
CA LYS A 69 8.41 -2.03 10.23
C LYS A 69 6.94 -2.25 9.87
N CYS A 70 6.39 -1.44 8.96
CA CYS A 70 5.01 -1.60 8.51
C CYS A 70 4.82 -2.94 7.78
N ALA A 71 5.75 -3.26 6.86
CA ALA A 71 5.74 -4.53 6.15
C ALA A 71 5.85 -5.73 7.13
N GLU A 72 6.82 -5.71 8.04
CA GLU A 72 7.02 -6.75 9.06
C GLU A 72 5.76 -6.97 9.92
N ALA A 73 5.14 -5.88 10.38
CA ALA A 73 3.92 -5.94 11.18
C ALA A 73 2.73 -6.53 10.41
N ILE A 74 2.55 -6.14 9.14
CA ILE A 74 1.47 -6.67 8.30
C ILE A 74 1.69 -8.15 7.99
N PHE A 75 2.90 -8.56 7.60
CA PHE A 75 3.21 -9.97 7.32
C PHE A 75 3.01 -10.84 8.56
N SER A 76 3.50 -10.38 9.72
CA SER A 76 3.28 -11.08 10.99
C SER A 76 1.79 -11.21 11.33
N LYS A 77 1.00 -10.15 11.13
CA LYS A 77 -0.45 -10.16 11.44
C LYS A 77 -1.25 -11.03 10.48
N ALA A 78 -0.87 -11.05 9.21
CA ALA A 78 -1.52 -11.87 8.19
C ALA A 78 -1.05 -13.34 8.21
N GLY A 79 -0.02 -13.68 8.99
CA GLY A 79 0.49 -15.04 9.11
C GLY A 79 1.14 -15.58 7.82
N VAL A 80 1.62 -14.68 6.95
CA VAL A 80 2.19 -15.03 5.65
C VAL A 80 3.59 -14.45 5.49
N SER A 81 4.42 -15.12 4.69
CA SER A 81 5.76 -14.65 4.35
C SER A 81 5.78 -13.96 2.99
N ILE A 82 6.80 -13.15 2.74
CA ILE A 82 6.98 -12.50 1.43
C ILE A 82 7.13 -13.50 0.27
N ARG A 83 7.56 -14.73 0.55
CA ARG A 83 7.68 -15.80 -0.48
C ARG A 83 6.33 -16.29 -0.98
N CYS A 84 5.26 -16.09 -0.22
CA CYS A 84 3.91 -16.47 -0.63
C CYS A 84 3.33 -15.57 -1.75
N PHE A 85 4.01 -14.46 -2.10
CA PHE A 85 3.53 -13.50 -3.10
C PHE A 85 3.94 -13.84 -4.55
N PHE A 86 4.79 -14.85 -4.76
CA PHE A 86 5.27 -15.27 -6.09
C PHE A 86 4.56 -16.53 -6.64
N LEU A 87 3.28 -16.73 -6.29
CA LEU A 87 2.42 -17.70 -6.97
C LEU A 87 1.75 -17.06 -8.19
#